data_AF-A0A7C7C2A1-F1
#
_entry.id   AF-A0A7C7C2A1-F1
#
_cell.length_a   1.000
_cell.length_b   1.000
_cell.length_c   1.000
_cell.angle_alpha   90.00
_cell.angle_beta   90.00
_cell.angle_gamma   90.00
#
_symmetry.space_group_name_H-M   'P 1'
#
loop_
_entity.id
_entity.type
_entity.pdbx_description
1 polymer ?
#
loop_
_entity_poly.entity_id
_entity_poly.type
_entity_poly.pdbx_seq_one_letter_code
_entity_poly.pdbx_strand_id
1 'polypeptide(L)'
;MKTLISLVLYTLSFAPLLGQIQVDGMPQSAANIMFRQQESWNAGDLEGFMLGYWNSDNLLFIGGSGVTSGYDATLERYLKGY
;
A
#
# COMPACT_ATOMS: atom_id res chain seq x y z
N MET A 1 -4.25 45.21 16.22
CA MET A 1 -4.27 43.90 16.94
C MET A 1 -5.36 42.93 16.46
N LYS A 2 -6.07 43.18 15.34
CA LYS A 2 -7.05 42.23 14.77
C LYS A 2 -6.54 41.52 13.50
N THR A 3 -5.42 41.97 12.93
CA THR A 3 -4.80 41.41 11.72
C THR A 3 -3.65 40.43 11.99
N LEU A 4 -3.20 40.31 13.25
CA LEU A 4 -2.14 39.39 13.65
C LEU A 4 -2.65 38.00 14.11
N ILE A 5 -3.95 37.84 14.32
CA ILE A 5 -4.56 36.55 14.71
C ILE A 5 -4.91 35.70 13.48
N SER A 6 -5.01 36.29 12.29
CA SER A 6 -5.40 35.57 11.07
C SER A 6 -4.27 34.76 10.40
N LEU A 7 -3.01 34.91 10.82
CA LEU A 7 -1.87 34.28 10.13
C LEU A 7 -1.38 32.96 10.74
N VAL A 8 -1.81 32.61 11.96
CA VAL A 8 -1.41 31.36 12.64
C VAL A 8 -2.41 30.22 12.39
N LEU A 9 -3.60 30.53 11.87
CA LEU A 9 -4.70 29.58 11.67
C LEU A 9 -4.78 28.95 10.28
N TYR A 10 -3.83 29.23 9.38
CA TYR A 10 -3.85 28.71 8.00
C TYR A 10 -2.76 27.68 7.68
N THR A 11 -1.95 27.28 8.66
CA THR A 11 -0.87 26.29 8.45
C THR A 11 -1.19 24.89 8.98
N LEU A 12 -2.36 24.67 9.60
CA LEU A 12 -2.71 23.40 10.24
C LEU A 12 -3.85 22.61 9.58
N SER A 13 -4.33 23.00 8.40
CA SER A 13 -5.52 22.39 7.78
C SER A 13 -5.23 21.56 6.53
N PHE A 14 -3.97 21.26 6.22
CA PHE A 14 -3.64 20.36 5.12
C PHE A 14 -2.47 19.42 5.44
N ALA A 15 -2.51 18.79 6.61
CA ALA A 15 -2.07 17.40 6.61
C ALA A 15 -3.18 16.66 5.84
N PRO A 16 -2.93 16.06 4.65
CA PRO A 16 -3.86 15.04 4.19
C PRO A 16 -4.01 14.10 5.39
N LEU A 17 -5.23 13.82 5.81
CA LEU A 17 -5.49 12.61 6.58
C LEU A 17 -4.99 11.48 5.67
N LEU A 18 -3.70 11.15 5.76
CA LEU A 18 -3.15 9.98 5.14
C LEU A 18 -3.94 8.85 5.80
N GLY A 19 -4.82 8.22 5.03
CA GLY A 19 -5.62 7.11 5.53
C GLY A 19 -4.69 6.16 6.25
N GLN A 20 -4.89 5.99 7.56
CA GLN A 20 -4.09 5.04 8.31
C GLN A 20 -4.53 3.64 7.90
N ILE A 21 -3.58 2.83 7.43
CA ILE A 21 -3.77 1.39 7.25
C ILE A 21 -3.67 0.74 8.65
N GLN A 22 -4.58 1.12 9.54
CA GLN A 22 -4.66 0.58 10.89
C GLN A 22 -6.14 0.60 11.29
N VAL A 23 -6.68 -0.57 11.58
CA VAL A 23 -8.04 -0.75 12.09
C VAL A 23 -7.98 -1.38 13.48
N ASP A 24 -9.04 -1.22 14.26
CA ASP A 24 -9.09 -1.80 15.61
C ASP A 24 -8.90 -3.33 15.55
N GLY A 25 -8.04 -3.86 16.42
CA GLY A 25 -7.65 -5.27 16.42
C GLY A 25 -6.63 -5.70 15.35
N MET A 26 -6.20 -4.84 14.43
CA MET A 26 -5.13 -5.17 13.46
C MET A 26 -3.74 -5.15 14.12
N PRO A 27 -2.93 -6.21 13.98
CA PRO A 27 -1.53 -6.18 14.41
C PRO A 27 -0.75 -5.09 13.68
N GLN A 28 0.05 -4.31 14.41
CA GLN A 28 0.88 -3.26 13.82
C GLN A 28 1.84 -3.80 12.74
N SER A 29 2.28 -5.06 12.87
CA SER A 29 3.10 -5.73 11.86
C SER A 29 2.38 -5.89 10.51
N ALA A 30 1.09 -6.22 10.54
CA ALA A 30 0.27 -6.34 9.33
C ALA A 30 0.10 -4.98 8.66
N ALA A 31 -0.21 -3.94 9.44
CA ALA A 31 -0.28 -2.55 8.96
C ALA A 31 1.02 -2.11 8.27
N ASN A 32 2.18 -2.40 8.88
CA ASN A 32 3.48 -2.05 8.33
C ASN A 32 3.78 -2.79 7.02
N ILE A 33 3.37 -4.06 6.88
CA ILE A 33 3.50 -4.81 5.64
C ILE A 33 2.63 -4.19 4.55
N MET A 34 1.36 -3.91 4.85
CA MET A 34 0.44 -3.30 3.89
C MET A 34 0.90 -1.90 3.46
N PHE A 35 1.46 -1.11 4.38
CA PHE A 35 2.00 0.20 4.06
C PHE A 35 3.16 0.13 3.07
N ARG A 36 4.15 -0.74 3.32
CA ARG A 36 5.27 -0.95 2.38
C ARG A 36 4.79 -1.49 1.03
N GLN A 37 3.83 -2.41 1.04
CA GLN A 37 3.25 -2.94 -0.18
C GLN A 37 2.60 -1.82 -1.02
N GLN A 38 1.86 -0.90 -0.39
CA GLN A 38 1.30 0.27 -1.06
C GLN A 38 2.39 1.21 -1.61
N GLU A 39 3.45 1.48 -0.84
CA GLU A 39 4.57 2.31 -1.32
C GLU A 39 5.25 1.71 -2.54
N SER A 40 5.59 0.42 -2.50
CA SER A 40 6.20 -0.29 -3.62
C SER A 40 5.29 -0.28 -4.86
N TRP A 41 3.99 -0.54 -4.68
CA TRP A 41 3.02 -0.47 -5.79
C TRP A 41 2.99 0.91 -6.45
N ASN A 42 2.89 1.97 -5.63
CA ASN A 42 2.84 3.34 -6.12
C ASN A 42 4.15 3.77 -6.81
N ALA A 43 5.28 3.18 -6.43
CA ALA A 43 6.57 3.40 -7.06
C ALA A 43 6.80 2.55 -8.33
N GLY A 44 5.89 1.63 -8.66
CA GLY A 44 6.08 0.64 -9.73
C GLY A 44 7.10 -0.46 -9.38
N ASP A 45 7.48 -0.58 -8.10
CA ASP A 45 8.36 -1.62 -7.58
C ASP A 45 7.56 -2.92 -7.36
N LEU A 46 7.43 -3.71 -8.42
CA LEU A 46 6.65 -4.94 -8.41
C LEU A 46 7.28 -6.05 -7.56
N GLU A 47 8.61 -6.10 -7.50
CA GLU A 47 9.32 -7.05 -6.63
C GLU A 47 9.08 -6.73 -5.16
N GLY A 48 9.21 -5.45 -4.77
CA GLY A 48 8.91 -5.00 -3.41
C GLY A 48 7.42 -5.14 -3.04
N PHE A 49 6.51 -4.93 -4.00
CA PHE A 49 5.08 -5.18 -3.79
C PHE A 49 4.82 -6.66 -3.43
N MET A 50 5.52 -7.58 -4.10
CA MET A 50 5.35 -9.01 -3.89
C MET A 50 5.81 -9.49 -2.51
N LEU A 51 6.74 -8.79 -1.85
CA LEU A 51 7.22 -9.15 -0.49
C LEU A 51 6.11 -9.19 0.58
N GLY A 52 4.97 -8.56 0.33
CA GLY A 52 3.80 -8.64 1.21
C GLY A 52 3.02 -9.97 1.12
N TYR A 53 3.29 -10.80 0.11
CA TYR A 53 2.60 -12.07 -0.11
C TYR A 53 3.38 -13.28 0.38
N TRP A 54 2.66 -14.38 0.56
CA TRP A 54 3.25 -15.66 0.90
C TRP A 54 4.06 -16.22 -0.28
N ASN A 55 5.37 -16.36 -0.09
CA ASN A 55 6.26 -16.99 -1.06
C ASN A 55 6.04 -18.52 -1.06
N SER A 56 5.16 -18.97 -1.95
CA SER A 56 4.71 -20.37 -2.06
C SER A 56 4.09 -20.62 -3.43
N ASP A 57 4.27 -21.84 -3.95
CA ASP A 57 3.62 -22.32 -5.18
C ASP A 57 2.09 -22.41 -5.03
N ASN A 58 1.60 -22.45 -3.79
CA ASN A 58 0.18 -22.50 -3.45
C ASN A 58 -0.46 -21.11 -3.30
N LEU A 59 0.28 -20.02 -3.47
CA LEU A 59 -0.31 -18.68 -3.50
C LEU A 59 -1.30 -18.59 -4.67
N LEU A 60 -2.51 -18.11 -4.42
CA LEU A 60 -3.50 -17.88 -5.49
C LEU A 60 -3.80 -16.38 -5.59
N PHE A 61 -3.59 -15.82 -6.77
CA PHE A 61 -4.00 -14.47 -7.13
C PHE A 61 -5.23 -14.53 -8.04
N ILE A 62 -6.36 -13.99 -7.61
CA ILE A 62 -7.65 -14.11 -8.31
C ILE A 62 -8.10 -12.73 -8.79
N GLY A 63 -8.34 -12.58 -10.09
CA GLY A 63 -8.82 -11.34 -10.68
C GLY A 63 -9.71 -11.57 -11.91
N GLY A 64 -10.11 -10.48 -12.58
CA GLY A 64 -11.02 -10.56 -13.73
C GLY A 64 -10.50 -11.34 -14.94
N SER A 65 -9.18 -11.56 -15.04
CA SER A 65 -8.54 -12.38 -16.08
C SER A 65 -8.38 -13.85 -15.69
N GLY A 66 -8.85 -14.25 -14.51
CA GLY A 66 -8.74 -15.62 -13.99
C GLY A 66 -7.84 -15.71 -12.76
N VAL A 67 -7.35 -16.93 -12.50
CA VAL A 67 -6.51 -17.28 -11.35
C VAL A 67 -5.07 -17.46 -11.80
N THR A 68 -4.12 -16.89 -11.06
CA THR A 68 -2.68 -17.17 -11.17
C THR A 68 -2.24 -17.90 -9.91
N SER A 69 -1.53 -19.02 -10.08
CA SER A 69 -1.02 -19.83 -8.97
C SER A 69 0.49 -19.71 -8.88
N GLY A 70 1.00 -19.54 -7.66
CA GLY A 70 2.42 -19.43 -7.34
C GLY A 70 2.92 -17.99 -7.24
N TYR A 71 3.83 -17.76 -6.31
CA TYR A 71 4.47 -16.46 -6.08
C TYR A 71 5.21 -15.96 -7.32
N ASP A 72 6.09 -16.80 -7.89
CA ASP A 72 6.90 -16.43 -9.05
C ASP A 72 6.06 -16.17 -10.30
N ALA A 73 5.05 -17.02 -10.55
CA ALA A 73 4.11 -16.81 -11.65
C ALA A 73 3.29 -15.52 -11.50
N THR A 74 2.96 -15.13 -10.26
CA THR A 74 2.27 -13.87 -9.97
C THR A 74 3.18 -12.67 -10.26
N LEU A 75 4.46 -12.72 -9.83
CA LEU A 75 5.44 -11.68 -10.13
C LEU A 75 5.69 -11.56 -11.64
N GLU A 76 5.89 -12.67 -12.34
CA GLU A 76 6.09 -12.70 -13.80
C GLU A 76 4.88 -12.08 -14.52
N ARG A 77 3.66 -12.39 -14.09
CA ARG A 77 2.44 -11.80 -14.65
C ARG A 77 2.41 -10.28 -14.45
N TYR A 78 2.80 -9.78 -13.29
CA TYR A 78 2.85 -8.34 -13.05
C TYR A 78 3.90 -7.64 -13.92
N LEU A 79 5.11 -8.20 -13.99
CA LEU A 79 6.20 -7.66 -14.83
C LEU A 79 5.86 -7.63 -16.33
N LYS A 80 4.98 -8.52 -16.79
CA LYS A 80 4.48 -8.51 -18.17
C LYS A 80 3.34 -7.51 -18.41
N GLY A 81 2.63 -7.11 -17.35
CA GLY A 81 1.38 -6.37 -17.44
C GLY A 81 1.49 -4.86 -17.22
N TYR A 82 2.57 -4.40 -16.60
CA TYR A 82 2.88 -3.00 -16.29
C TYR A 82 4.20 -2.60 -16.93
#